data_AF-A0A7J4AC46-F1
#
_entry.id   AF-A0A7J4AC46-F1
#
_cell.length_a   1.000
_cell.length_b   1.000
_cell.length_c   1.000
_cell.angle_alpha   90.00
_cell.angle_beta   90.00
_cell.angle_gamma   90.00
#
_symmetry.space_group_name_H-M   'P 1'
#
loop_
_entity.id
_entity.type
_entity.pdbx_description
1 polymer ?
#
loop_
_entity_poly.entity_id
_entity_poly.type
_entity_poly.pdbx_seq_one_letter_code
_entity_poly.pdbx_strand_id
1 'polypeptide(L)'
;MEKKEKQREKLFQELIYLLQDAKNNFSFYVSHGYLNSEGIKIKMQIIKKYIELQNEKTILKYLNKNREEDFIKLINLVENSI
;
A
#
# COMPACT_ATOMS: atom_id res chain seq x y z
N MET A 1 -9.51 24.71 8.48
CA MET A 1 -10.17 23.74 7.57
C MET A 1 -9.23 23.38 6.43
N GLU A 2 -8.73 24.35 5.67
CA GLU A 2 -7.76 24.19 4.56
C GLU A 2 -6.54 23.29 4.85
N LYS A 3 -5.90 23.39 6.03
CA LYS A 3 -4.70 22.60 6.34
C LYS A 3 -4.98 21.08 6.39
N LYS A 4 -6.16 20.68 6.88
CA LYS A 4 -6.55 19.26 6.98
C LYS A 4 -6.87 18.68 5.61
N GLU A 5 -7.53 19.45 4.75
CA GLU A 5 -7.84 19.06 3.37
C GLU A 5 -6.57 18.90 2.54
N LYS A 6 -5.62 19.86 2.62
CA LYS A 6 -4.31 19.77 1.95
C LYS A 6 -3.50 18.56 2.41
N GLN A 7 -3.56 18.23 3.71
CA GLN A 7 -2.89 17.03 4.22
C GLN A 7 -3.52 15.74 3.69
N ARG A 8 -4.87 15.68 3.63
CA ARG A 8 -5.59 14.52 3.10
C ARG A 8 -5.28 14.30 1.62
N GLU A 9 -5.27 15.36 0.82
CA GLU A 9 -4.94 15.31 -0.61
C GLU A 9 -3.50 14.82 -0.82
N LYS A 10 -2.55 15.33 -0.03
CA LYS A 10 -1.17 14.84 -0.06
C LYS A 10 -1.07 13.35 0.23
N LEU A 11 -1.75 12.86 1.28
CA LEU A 11 -1.76 11.44 1.63
C LEU A 11 -2.37 10.57 0.52
N PHE A 12 -3.43 11.05 -0.13
CA PHE A 12 -4.04 10.39 -1.27
C PHE A 12 -3.05 10.27 -2.45
N GLN A 13 -2.40 11.37 -2.83
CA GLN A 13 -1.39 11.36 -3.91
C GLN A 13 -0.21 10.44 -3.59
N GLU A 14 0.30 10.47 -2.36
CA GLU A 14 1.36 9.57 -1.90
C GLU A 14 0.93 8.10 -1.98
N LEU A 15 -0.31 7.79 -1.59
CA LEU A 15 -0.84 6.43 -1.67
C LEU A 15 -0.98 5.96 -3.13
N ILE A 16 -1.51 6.81 -4.01
CA ILE A 16 -1.60 6.50 -5.45
C ILE A 16 -0.22 6.23 -6.04
N TYR A 17 0.77 7.06 -5.71
CA TYR A 17 2.14 6.86 -6.15
C TYR A 17 2.69 5.50 -5.71
N LEU A 18 2.49 5.12 -4.44
CA LEU A 18 2.95 3.82 -3.94
C LEU A 18 2.26 2.63 -4.63
N LEU A 19 0.97 2.74 -4.95
CA LEU A 19 0.24 1.69 -5.68
C LEU A 19 0.76 1.55 -7.12
N GLN A 20 1.00 2.67 -7.80
CA GLN A 20 1.57 2.67 -9.14
C GLN A 20 2.99 2.10 -9.15
N ASP A 21 3.83 2.51 -8.20
CA ASP A 21 5.18 1.99 -8.04
C ASP A 21 5.17 0.48 -7.76
N ALA A 22 4.32 0.01 -6.85
CA ALA A 22 4.15 -1.41 -6.55
C ALA A 22 3.75 -2.25 -7.77
N LYS A 23 2.87 -1.70 -8.64
CA LYS A 23 2.40 -2.38 -9.86
C LYS A 23 3.46 -2.36 -10.96
N ASN A 24 4.09 -1.21 -11.20
CA ASN A 24 5.09 -1.04 -12.26
C ASN A 24 6.38 -1.81 -11.97
N ASN A 25 6.77 -1.90 -10.70
CA ASN A 25 7.99 -2.57 -10.23
C ASN A 25 7.69 -3.90 -9.53
N PHE A 26 6.54 -4.51 -9.79
CA PHE A 26 6.08 -5.71 -9.09
C PHE A 26 7.09 -6.86 -9.15
N SER A 27 7.65 -7.13 -10.33
CA SER A 27 8.65 -8.18 -10.53
C SER A 27 9.98 -7.91 -9.82
N PHE A 28 10.28 -6.65 -9.50
CA PHE A 28 11.43 -6.29 -8.67
C PHE A 28 11.15 -6.54 -7.19
N TYR A 29 9.92 -6.33 -6.73
CA TYR A 29 9.53 -6.54 -5.33
C TYR A 29 9.28 -8.00 -4.95
N VAL A 30 9.06 -8.86 -5.93
CA VAL A 30 8.76 -10.28 -5.74
C VAL A 30 9.91 -11.14 -6.23
N SER A 31 10.35 -12.06 -5.37
CA SER A 31 11.34 -13.08 -5.71
C SER A 31 10.85 -14.43 -5.19
N HIS A 32 10.82 -15.43 -6.07
CA HIS A 32 10.40 -16.81 -5.73
C HIS A 32 9.01 -16.88 -5.04
N GLY A 33 8.06 -16.03 -5.44
CA GLY A 33 6.69 -15.99 -4.89
C GLY A 33 6.54 -15.26 -3.54
N TYR A 34 7.61 -14.61 -3.06
CA TYR A 34 7.61 -13.83 -1.83
C TYR A 34 8.14 -12.42 -2.06
N LEU A 35 7.72 -11.49 -1.21
CA LEU A 35 8.28 -10.14 -1.19
C LEU A 35 9.71 -10.17 -0.68
N ASN A 36 10.59 -9.47 -1.38
CA ASN A 36 11.92 -9.14 -0.87
C ASN A 36 11.86 -7.97 0.13
N SER A 37 13.01 -7.51 0.61
CA SER A 37 13.07 -6.40 1.57
C SER A 37 12.41 -5.12 1.08
N GLU A 38 12.55 -4.78 -0.20
CA GLU A 38 11.94 -3.57 -0.77
C GLU A 38 10.42 -3.74 -0.94
N GLY A 39 9.95 -4.91 -1.37
CA GLY A 39 8.53 -5.23 -1.43
C GLY A 39 7.85 -5.16 -0.05
N ILE A 40 8.53 -5.62 1.00
CA ILE A 40 8.05 -5.50 2.38
C ILE A 40 7.95 -4.02 2.79
N LYS A 41 8.95 -3.19 2.46
CA LYS A 41 8.92 -1.75 2.76
C LYS A 41 7.75 -1.05 2.05
N ILE A 42 7.58 -1.26 0.75
CA ILE A 42 6.47 -0.68 -0.02
C ILE A 42 5.12 -1.13 0.56
N LYS A 43 4.96 -2.43 0.84
CA LYS A 43 3.76 -2.97 1.50
C LYS A 43 3.45 -2.25 2.82
N MET A 44 4.45 -2.07 3.68
CA MET A 44 4.27 -1.36 4.95
C MET A 44 3.89 0.11 4.76
N GLN A 45 4.46 0.79 3.76
CA GLN A 45 4.12 2.17 3.45
C GLN A 45 2.67 2.30 2.95
N ILE A 46 2.24 1.43 2.03
CA ILE A 46 0.84 1.37 1.57
C ILE A 46 -0.10 1.17 2.77
N ILE A 47 0.21 0.21 3.65
CA ILE A 47 -0.63 -0.06 4.83
C ILE A 47 -0.73 1.17 5.73
N LYS A 48 0.41 1.80 6.04
CA LYS A 48 0.46 2.98 6.89
C LYS A 48 -0.35 4.13 6.31
N LYS A 49 -0.16 4.43 5.03
CA LYS A 49 -0.82 5.56 4.33
C LYS A 49 -2.31 5.35 4.19
N TYR A 50 -2.74 4.13 3.88
CA TYR A 50 -4.16 3.81 3.83
C TYR A 50 -4.85 3.97 5.19
N ILE A 51 -4.24 3.49 6.29
CA ILE A 51 -4.79 3.68 7.64
C ILE A 51 -4.86 5.17 8.00
N GLU A 52 -3.83 5.95 7.64
CA GLU A 52 -3.83 7.40 7.89
C GLU A 52 -4.93 8.12 7.11
N LEU A 53 -5.24 7.65 5.89
CA LEU A 53 -6.22 8.25 4.99
C LEU A 53 -7.67 7.84 5.33
N GLN A 54 -7.92 6.56 5.58
CA GLN A 54 -9.26 5.96 5.72
C GLN A 54 -9.63 5.63 7.16
N ASN A 55 -8.67 5.62 8.10
CA ASN A 55 -8.84 5.15 9.47
C ASN A 55 -9.37 3.70 9.57
N GLU A 56 -9.14 2.88 8.54
CA GLU A 56 -9.62 1.50 8.45
C GLU A 56 -8.49 0.49 8.69
N LYS A 57 -8.71 -0.45 9.62
CA LYS A 57 -7.70 -1.41 10.09
C LYS A 57 -7.78 -2.79 9.44
N THR A 58 -8.72 -3.02 8.53
CA THR A 58 -8.93 -4.32 7.87
C THR A 58 -7.69 -4.81 7.13
N ILE A 59 -6.88 -3.89 6.62
CA ILE A 59 -5.64 -4.17 5.91
C ILE A 59 -4.48 -4.62 6.81
N LEU A 60 -4.58 -4.47 8.13
CA LEU A 60 -3.53 -4.90 9.07
C LEU A 60 -3.29 -6.42 9.00
N LYS A 61 -4.28 -7.19 8.54
CA LYS A 61 -4.15 -8.64 8.30
C LYS A 61 -3.03 -9.00 7.29
N TYR A 62 -2.54 -8.04 6.51
CA TYR A 62 -1.46 -8.23 5.54
C TYR A 62 -0.06 -7.87 6.08
N LEU A 63 0.06 -7.33 7.30
CA LEU A 63 1.34 -6.88 7.88
C LEU A 63 2.43 -7.96 7.80
N ASN A 64 2.12 -9.16 8.28
CA ASN A 64 3.07 -10.28 8.35
C ASN A 64 2.97 -11.24 7.16
N LYS A 65 2.15 -10.89 6.16
CA LYS A 65 1.96 -11.73 4.96
C LYS A 65 2.87 -11.25 3.85
N ASN A 66 3.88 -12.05 3.53
CA ASN A 66 4.91 -11.70 2.54
C ASN A 66 4.76 -12.49 1.24
N ARG A 67 3.70 -13.26 1.06
CA ARG A 67 3.45 -13.95 -0.21
C ARG A 67 3.01 -12.95 -1.26
N GLU A 68 3.41 -13.20 -2.50
CA GLU A 68 3.01 -12.42 -3.69
C GLU A 68 1.49 -12.21 -3.74
N GLU A 69 0.72 -13.28 -3.57
CA GLU A 69 -0.76 -13.24 -3.61
C GLU A 69 -1.36 -12.29 -2.56
N ASP A 70 -0.78 -12.24 -1.35
CA ASP A 70 -1.26 -11.37 -0.29
C ASP A 70 -0.96 -9.90 -0.61
N PHE A 71 0.14 -9.64 -1.30
CA PHE A 71 0.48 -8.30 -1.77
C PHE A 71 -0.47 -7.82 -2.87
N ILE A 72 -0.79 -8.68 -3.85
CA ILE A 72 -1.80 -8.39 -4.89
C ILE A 72 -3.16 -8.11 -4.23
N LYS A 73 -3.59 -8.95 -3.28
CA LYS A 73 -4.86 -8.76 -2.56
C LYS A 73 -4.89 -7.45 -1.78
N LEU A 74 -3.77 -7.03 -1.19
CA LEU A 74 -3.66 -5.72 -0.52
C LEU A 74 -3.83 -4.58 -1.53
N ILE A 75 -3.07 -4.58 -2.64
CA ILE A 75 -3.12 -3.54 -3.67
C ILE A 75 -4.55 -3.39 -4.20
N ASN A 76 -5.20 -4.49 -4.60
CA ASN A 76 -6.56 -4.48 -5.13
C ASN A 76 -7.59 -3.98 -4.11
N LEU A 77 -7.44 -4.36 -2.84
CA LEU A 77 -8.34 -3.88 -1.79
C LEU A 77 -8.22 -2.36 -1.62
N VAL A 78 -6.99 -1.84 -1.58
CA VAL A 78 -6.74 -0.41 -1.46
C VAL A 78 -7.27 0.35 -2.69
N GLU A 79 -6.96 -0.12 -3.91
CA GLU A 79 -7.43 0.51 -5.16
C GLU A 79 -8.96 0.60 -5.24
N ASN A 80 -9.68 -0.42 -4.78
CA ASN A 80 -11.15 -0.42 -4.80
C ASN A 80 -11.79 0.45 -3.70
N SER A 81 -11.01 0.91 -2.74
CA SER A 81 -11.50 1.65 -1.56
C SER A 81 -11.22 3.17 -1.63
N ILE A 82 -10.51 3.62 -2.66
CA ILE A 82 -10.10 5.02 -2.85
C ILE A 82 -10.71 5.59 -4.13
#